data_AF-A0A1T1BYX2-F1
#
_entry.id   AF-A0A1T1BYX2-F1
#
_cell.length_a   1.000
_cell.length_b   1.000
_cell.length_c   1.000
_cell.angle_alpha   90.00
_cell.angle_beta   90.00
_cell.angle_gamma   90.00
#
_symmetry.space_group_name_H-M   'P 1'
#
loop_
_entity.id
_entity.type
_entity.pdbx_description
1 polymer ?
#
loop_
_entity_poly.entity_id
_entity_poly.type
_entity_poly.pdbx_seq_one_letter_code
_entity_poly.pdbx_strand_id
1 'polypeptide(L)'
;MNLLAKNYCLIWKKKYRVAPFRMIAGLDTTAGFLNFFLYKENPIFNAYIVLNPELAPLMEKRVAEQLNATKNPVFYYLSTSDDEIKSIAESIQLLQQNIKRDDNPLVHFKFESFKETGHYSQTLFAIPSALHLIFENYKPISSSEFTNKIALLPSGYVDYLEKKYANMQETLRFDIPIRINDFKAIEAAILKNKAYNELDQLSILADKYYPKSMLAEYELGLMYEKQ
;
A
#
# COMPACT_ATOMS: atom_id res chain seq x y z
N MET A 1 15.84 17.42 -11.86
CA MET A 1 15.59 15.98 -11.57
C MET A 1 16.80 15.25 -10.97
N ASN A 2 18.03 15.49 -11.46
CA ASN A 2 19.23 14.79 -10.96
C ASN A 2 19.57 15.07 -9.48
N LEU A 3 19.25 16.25 -8.94
CA LEU A 3 19.64 16.62 -7.57
C LEU A 3 18.97 15.74 -6.48
N LEU A 4 17.64 15.55 -6.56
CA LEU A 4 16.88 14.74 -5.58
C LEU A 4 17.25 13.25 -5.67
N ALA A 5 17.26 12.71 -6.88
CA ALA A 5 17.49 11.29 -7.13
C ALA A 5 18.95 10.87 -6.83
N LYS A 6 19.93 11.67 -7.26
CA LYS A 6 21.34 11.31 -7.09
C LYS A 6 21.91 11.77 -5.75
N ASN A 7 21.63 12.99 -5.28
CA ASN A 7 22.34 13.50 -4.11
C ASN A 7 21.62 13.17 -2.81
N TYR A 8 20.34 13.50 -2.70
CA TYR A 8 19.61 13.31 -1.43
C TYR A 8 19.37 11.84 -1.12
N CYS A 9 18.83 11.05 -2.05
CA CYS A 9 18.57 9.63 -1.76
C CYS A 9 19.86 8.86 -1.36
N LEU A 10 21.01 9.20 -1.96
CA LEU A 10 22.31 8.59 -1.60
C LEU A 10 22.81 9.02 -0.22
N ILE A 11 22.66 10.30 0.16
CA ILE A 11 23.07 10.80 1.48
C ILE A 11 22.29 10.09 2.59
N TRP A 12 20.98 9.93 2.43
CA TRP A 12 20.14 9.30 3.43
C TRP A 12 20.44 7.82 3.59
N LYS A 13 20.70 7.10 2.48
CA LYS A 13 21.16 5.71 2.50
C LYS A 13 22.49 5.51 3.24
N LYS A 14 23.39 6.50 3.18
CA LYS A 14 24.67 6.44 3.91
C LYS A 14 24.51 6.67 5.41
N LYS A 15 23.51 7.46 5.83
CA LYS A 15 23.29 7.82 7.23
C LYS A 15 22.31 6.91 7.96
N TYR A 16 21.32 6.36 7.24
CA TYR A 16 20.20 5.64 7.83
C TYR A 16 19.88 4.37 7.03
N ARG A 17 19.43 3.33 7.74
CA ARG A 17 18.81 2.16 7.11
C ARG A 17 17.44 2.56 6.57
N VAL A 18 17.40 2.93 5.30
CA VAL A 18 16.15 3.30 4.60
C VAL A 18 15.54 2.08 3.89
N ALA A 19 14.23 1.95 4.00
CA ALA A 19 13.48 0.93 3.26
C ALA A 19 13.57 1.19 1.73
N PRO A 20 13.45 0.14 0.90
CA PRO A 20 13.45 0.30 -0.55
C PRO A 20 12.18 0.97 -1.08
N PHE A 21 11.06 0.91 -0.36
CA PHE A 21 9.84 1.65 -0.68
C PHE A 21 10.03 3.15 -0.45
N ARG A 22 9.80 3.94 -1.49
CA ARG A 22 9.96 5.41 -1.44
C ARG A 22 8.71 6.09 -1.96
N MET A 23 8.33 7.17 -1.29
CA MET A 23 7.18 7.99 -1.66
C MET A 23 7.66 9.40 -1.98
N ILE A 24 6.96 10.06 -2.91
CA ILE A 24 7.11 11.49 -3.17
C ILE A 24 5.75 12.16 -3.15
N ALA A 25 5.69 13.34 -2.54
CA ALA A 25 4.51 14.17 -2.50
C ALA A 25 4.85 15.55 -3.06
N GLY A 26 3.87 16.18 -3.71
CA GLY A 26 3.99 17.53 -4.22
C GLY A 26 2.63 18.22 -4.28
N LEU A 27 2.69 19.53 -4.39
CA LEU A 27 1.57 20.43 -4.61
C LEU A 27 1.88 21.32 -5.83
N ASP A 28 0.87 21.64 -6.65
CA ASP A 28 0.96 22.58 -7.78
C ASP A 28 2.01 22.18 -8.80
N THR A 29 2.92 23.10 -9.13
CA THR A 29 4.05 22.86 -10.02
C THR A 29 4.90 21.68 -9.56
N THR A 30 5.06 21.46 -8.25
CA THR A 30 5.86 20.33 -7.73
C THR A 30 5.14 19.00 -7.89
N ALA A 31 3.81 18.98 -7.82
CA ALA A 31 2.98 17.82 -8.13
C ALA A 31 3.01 17.49 -9.63
N GLY A 32 2.98 18.51 -10.50
CA GLY A 32 3.25 18.31 -11.93
C GLY A 32 4.66 17.76 -12.18
N PHE A 33 5.65 18.30 -11.46
CA PHE A 33 7.06 17.92 -11.63
C PHE A 33 7.38 16.48 -11.18
N LEU A 34 6.79 15.98 -10.09
CA LEU A 34 7.10 14.62 -9.63
C LEU A 34 6.70 13.55 -10.65
N ASN A 35 5.76 13.83 -11.56
CA ASN A 35 5.36 12.89 -12.61
C ASN A 35 6.50 12.56 -13.57
N PHE A 36 7.50 13.45 -13.71
CA PHE A 36 8.67 13.16 -14.53
C PHE A 36 9.54 12.00 -13.99
N PHE A 37 9.39 11.62 -12.71
CA PHE A 37 10.06 10.43 -12.17
C PHE A 37 9.44 9.12 -12.68
N LEU A 38 8.17 9.13 -13.13
CA LEU A 38 7.53 7.96 -13.75
C LEU A 38 8.14 7.61 -15.10
N TYR A 39 8.58 8.62 -15.87
CA TYR A 39 9.15 8.43 -17.22
C TYR A 39 10.56 7.86 -17.25
N LYS A 40 11.15 7.56 -16.08
CA LYS A 40 12.46 6.91 -16.02
C LYS A 40 12.28 5.42 -16.28
N GLU A 41 13.26 4.82 -16.97
CA GLU A 41 13.31 3.36 -17.17
C GLU A 41 13.19 2.60 -15.84
N ASN A 42 13.83 3.12 -14.79
CA ASN A 42 13.72 2.62 -13.43
C ASN A 42 13.26 3.74 -12.49
N PRO A 43 11.93 3.91 -12.29
CA PRO A 43 11.40 4.89 -11.35
C PRO A 43 11.91 4.61 -9.93
N ILE A 44 12.35 5.67 -9.24
CA ILE A 44 12.94 5.54 -7.89
C ILE A 44 11.91 5.60 -6.76
N PHE A 45 10.68 6.03 -7.08
CA PHE A 45 9.55 6.13 -6.16
C PHE A 45 8.49 5.09 -6.50
N ASN A 46 7.89 4.54 -5.47
CA ASN A 46 6.82 3.54 -5.51
C ASN A 46 5.46 4.17 -5.30
N ALA A 47 5.39 5.31 -4.61
CA ALA A 47 4.16 6.04 -4.39
C ALA A 47 4.30 7.53 -4.77
N TYR A 48 3.26 8.05 -5.40
CA TYR A 48 3.14 9.42 -5.85
C TYR A 48 1.88 10.02 -5.22
N ILE A 49 2.06 11.07 -4.43
CA ILE A 49 0.97 11.85 -3.84
C ILE A 49 0.92 13.18 -4.58
N VAL A 50 -0.05 13.29 -5.49
CA VAL A 50 -0.13 14.34 -6.50
C VAL A 50 -1.30 15.25 -6.17
N LEU A 51 -1.01 16.35 -5.47
CA LEU A 51 -2.01 17.29 -4.99
C LEU A 51 -2.09 18.48 -5.95
N ASN A 52 -3.27 18.79 -6.49
CA ASN A 52 -3.49 19.94 -7.39
C ASN A 52 -2.40 20.13 -8.46
N PRO A 53 -2.04 19.11 -9.26
CA PRO A 53 -0.92 19.25 -10.16
C PRO A 53 -1.16 20.27 -11.27
N GLU A 54 -0.18 21.16 -11.44
CA GLU A 54 -0.04 21.93 -12.67
C GLU A 54 0.59 21.04 -13.74
N LEU A 55 -0.25 20.49 -14.62
CA LEU A 55 0.19 19.56 -15.65
C LEU A 55 0.81 20.32 -16.84
N ALA A 56 1.99 19.86 -17.27
CA ALA A 56 2.58 20.33 -18.53
C ALA A 56 1.77 19.80 -19.72
N PRO A 57 1.88 20.41 -20.93
CA PRO A 57 1.17 19.94 -22.10
C PRO A 57 1.39 18.44 -22.38
N LEU A 58 0.29 17.71 -22.63
CA LEU A 58 0.24 16.27 -22.89
C LEU A 58 0.57 15.37 -21.69
N MET A 59 0.80 15.93 -20.50
CA MET A 59 1.15 15.16 -19.32
C MET A 59 0.00 14.27 -18.85
N GLU A 60 -1.24 14.73 -19.00
CA GLU A 60 -2.46 13.99 -18.70
C GLU A 60 -2.58 12.66 -19.46
N LYS A 61 -2.01 12.60 -20.68
CA LYS A 61 -1.95 11.39 -21.50
C LYS A 61 -0.71 10.55 -21.16
N ARG A 62 0.46 11.17 -21.11
CA ARG A 62 1.75 10.47 -20.92
C ARG A 62 1.85 9.79 -19.55
N VAL A 63 1.31 10.41 -18.49
CA VAL A 63 1.29 9.79 -17.16
C VAL A 63 0.43 8.52 -17.17
N ALA A 64 -0.75 8.56 -17.77
CA ALA A 64 -1.61 7.39 -17.89
C ALA A 64 -0.93 6.26 -18.69
N GLU A 65 -0.35 6.57 -19.85
CA GLU A 65 0.41 5.61 -20.67
C GLU A 65 1.55 4.96 -19.88
N GLN A 66 2.30 5.76 -19.10
CA GLN A 66 3.42 5.27 -18.31
C GLN A 66 2.97 4.40 -17.13
N LEU A 67 1.86 4.76 -16.47
CA LEU A 67 1.28 3.95 -15.42
C LEU A 67 0.79 2.62 -16.00
N ASN A 68 0.09 2.64 -17.13
CA ASN A 68 -0.37 1.43 -17.80
C ASN A 68 0.80 0.52 -18.26
N ALA A 69 1.92 1.09 -18.67
CA ALA A 69 3.12 0.35 -19.07
C ALA A 69 3.97 -0.16 -17.88
N THR A 70 3.64 0.16 -16.62
CA THR A 70 4.46 -0.24 -15.48
C THR A 70 4.50 -1.76 -15.31
N LYS A 71 5.68 -2.27 -14.95
CA LYS A 71 5.92 -3.68 -14.60
C LYS A 71 6.13 -3.89 -13.10
N ASN A 72 6.04 -2.82 -12.31
CA ASN A 72 6.21 -2.84 -10.88
C ASN A 72 4.97 -2.21 -10.21
N PRO A 73 4.58 -2.65 -9.01
CA PRO A 73 3.55 -1.98 -8.23
C PRO A 73 3.84 -0.50 -8.05
N VAL A 74 2.87 0.35 -8.36
CA VAL A 74 2.92 1.82 -8.20
C VAL A 74 1.63 2.31 -7.54
N PHE A 75 1.77 3.11 -6.51
CA PHE A 75 0.68 3.86 -5.89
C PHE A 75 0.62 5.25 -6.49
N TYR A 76 -0.55 5.63 -6.99
CA TYR A 76 -0.76 6.95 -7.56
C TYR A 76 -2.02 7.56 -6.96
N TYR A 77 -1.82 8.52 -6.06
CA TYR A 77 -2.88 9.30 -5.44
C TYR A 77 -2.97 10.65 -6.11
N LEU A 78 -4.15 11.02 -6.60
CA LEU A 78 -4.41 12.29 -7.27
C LEU A 78 -5.55 13.00 -6.55
N SER A 79 -5.36 14.27 -6.18
CA SER A 79 -6.44 15.05 -5.60
C SER A 79 -6.58 16.45 -6.20
N THR A 80 -7.80 16.95 -6.11
CA THR A 80 -8.18 18.34 -6.44
C THR A 80 -9.17 18.90 -5.43
N SER A 81 -9.38 20.21 -5.46
CA SER A 81 -10.50 20.87 -4.77
C SER A 81 -11.57 21.37 -5.74
N ASP A 82 -12.79 21.58 -5.26
CA ASP A 82 -13.89 22.12 -6.06
C ASP A 82 -13.71 23.61 -6.41
N ASP A 83 -12.98 24.37 -5.57
CA ASP A 83 -12.64 25.79 -5.80
C ASP A 83 -11.40 25.97 -6.71
N GLU A 84 -10.92 24.91 -7.35
CA GLU A 84 -9.73 24.97 -8.20
C GLU A 84 -9.96 25.76 -9.49
N ILE A 85 -8.90 26.37 -10.02
CA ILE A 85 -8.95 27.07 -11.30
C ILE A 85 -9.41 26.08 -12.38
N LYS A 86 -10.46 26.48 -13.13
CA LYS A 86 -11.15 25.62 -14.10
C LYS A 86 -10.22 24.87 -15.05
N SER A 87 -9.21 25.53 -15.61
CA SER A 87 -8.25 24.89 -16.53
C SER A 87 -7.38 23.82 -15.86
N ILE A 88 -7.01 24.01 -14.59
CA ILE A 88 -6.26 23.04 -13.80
C ILE A 88 -7.18 21.87 -13.46
N ALA A 89 -8.39 22.16 -12.98
CA ALA A 89 -9.40 21.14 -12.66
C ALA A 89 -9.73 20.26 -13.88
N GLU A 90 -9.96 20.85 -15.06
CA GLU A 90 -10.22 20.11 -16.31
C GLU A 90 -9.05 19.20 -16.70
N SER A 91 -7.81 19.67 -16.54
CA SER A 91 -6.61 18.88 -16.84
C SER A 91 -6.46 17.70 -15.87
N ILE A 92 -6.73 17.91 -14.57
CA ILE A 92 -6.75 16.84 -13.56
C ILE A 92 -7.86 15.83 -13.85
N GLN A 93 -9.05 16.30 -14.25
CA GLN A 93 -10.16 15.43 -14.62
C GLN A 93 -9.84 14.60 -15.87
N LEU A 94 -9.15 15.17 -16.85
CA LEU A 94 -8.71 14.42 -18.02
C LEU A 94 -7.65 13.36 -17.65
N LEU A 95 -6.69 13.71 -16.79
CA LEU A 95 -5.71 12.75 -16.29
C LEU A 95 -6.37 11.58 -15.55
N GLN A 96 -7.30 11.84 -14.61
CA GLN A 96 -7.95 10.74 -13.88
C GLN A 96 -8.78 9.85 -14.80
N GLN A 97 -9.45 10.43 -15.81
CA GLN A 97 -10.22 9.65 -16.79
C GLN A 97 -9.30 8.76 -17.63
N ASN A 98 -8.15 9.28 -18.07
CA ASN A 98 -7.16 8.51 -18.81
C ASN A 98 -6.61 7.35 -17.96
N ILE A 99 -6.25 7.60 -16.69
CA ILE A 99 -5.76 6.55 -15.79
C ILE A 99 -6.83 5.47 -15.56
N LYS A 100 -8.10 5.86 -15.33
CA LYS A 100 -9.19 4.89 -15.10
C LYS A 100 -9.57 4.06 -16.31
N ARG A 101 -9.24 4.51 -17.51
CA ARG A 101 -9.51 3.77 -18.75
C ARG A 101 -8.61 2.54 -18.87
N ASP A 102 -7.44 2.58 -18.26
CA ASP A 102 -6.46 1.49 -18.26
C ASP A 102 -6.71 0.54 -17.07
N ASP A 103 -6.44 -0.76 -17.27
CA ASP A 103 -6.70 -1.83 -16.28
C ASP A 103 -5.40 -2.57 -15.89
N ASN A 104 -4.35 -1.82 -15.55
CA ASN A 104 -3.12 -2.44 -15.06
C ASN A 104 -3.25 -2.74 -13.55
N PRO A 105 -3.28 -4.03 -13.14
CA PRO A 105 -3.46 -4.42 -11.75
C PRO A 105 -2.30 -4.01 -10.83
N LEU A 106 -1.15 -3.62 -11.39
CA LEU A 106 0.00 -3.10 -10.65
C LEU A 106 -0.14 -1.61 -10.30
N VAL A 107 -1.18 -0.93 -10.80
CA VAL A 107 -1.43 0.48 -10.51
C VAL A 107 -2.52 0.61 -9.45
N HIS A 108 -2.11 0.98 -8.24
CA HIS A 108 -3.02 1.31 -7.15
C HIS A 108 -3.39 2.79 -7.23
N PHE A 109 -4.47 3.06 -7.97
CA PHE A 109 -4.93 4.43 -8.24
C PHE A 109 -6.06 4.85 -7.32
N LYS A 110 -5.99 6.09 -6.81
CA LYS A 110 -7.12 6.77 -6.16
C LYS A 110 -7.20 8.23 -6.62
N PHE A 111 -8.40 8.66 -6.96
CA PHE A 111 -8.72 10.05 -7.24
C PHE A 111 -9.75 10.58 -6.26
N GLU A 112 -9.52 11.77 -5.69
CA GLU A 112 -10.46 12.46 -4.82
C GLU A 112 -10.60 13.94 -5.17
N SER A 113 -11.84 14.44 -5.16
CA SER A 113 -12.15 15.88 -5.21
C SER A 113 -12.72 16.28 -3.86
N PHE A 114 -12.12 17.28 -3.22
CA PHE A 114 -12.56 17.75 -1.92
C PHE A 114 -13.49 18.95 -2.06
N LYS A 115 -14.73 18.76 -1.60
CA LYS A 115 -15.76 19.81 -1.56
C LYS A 115 -15.49 20.79 -0.42
N GLU A 116 -15.91 22.04 -0.60
CA GLU A 116 -15.80 23.09 0.45
C GLU A 116 -14.36 23.27 0.97
N THR A 117 -13.38 22.90 0.14
CA THR A 117 -11.97 23.11 0.41
C THR A 117 -11.41 24.00 -0.69
N GLY A 118 -10.48 24.88 -0.29
CA GLY A 118 -9.70 25.66 -1.24
C GLY A 118 -8.44 24.90 -1.65
N HIS A 119 -7.76 25.49 -2.63
CA HIS A 119 -6.52 24.99 -3.21
C HIS A 119 -5.49 24.45 -2.19
N TYR A 120 -5.26 25.17 -1.09
CA TYR A 120 -4.32 24.74 -0.05
C TYR A 120 -4.95 23.84 1.02
N SER A 121 -6.20 24.10 1.42
CA SER A 121 -6.82 23.40 2.55
C SER A 121 -7.16 21.96 2.24
N GLN A 122 -7.35 21.59 0.96
CA GLN A 122 -7.55 20.20 0.56
C GLN A 122 -6.39 19.27 0.96
N THR A 123 -5.17 19.80 1.04
CA THR A 123 -3.96 19.05 1.44
C THR A 123 -4.14 18.38 2.80
N LEU A 124 -4.86 19.02 3.73
CA LEU A 124 -5.10 18.51 5.08
C LEU A 124 -5.96 17.24 5.08
N PHE A 125 -6.83 17.08 4.08
CA PHE A 125 -7.68 15.89 3.90
C PHE A 125 -7.03 14.86 2.97
N ALA A 126 -6.27 15.33 1.99
CA ALA A 126 -5.63 14.51 0.97
C ALA A 126 -4.52 13.62 1.54
N ILE A 127 -3.65 14.16 2.41
CA ILE A 127 -2.51 13.39 2.94
C ILE A 127 -2.96 12.15 3.73
N PRO A 128 -3.87 12.23 4.71
CA PRO A 128 -4.37 11.04 5.40
C PRO A 128 -4.97 10.00 4.44
N SER A 129 -5.72 10.45 3.44
CA SER A 129 -6.33 9.57 2.45
C SER A 129 -5.31 8.88 1.54
N ALA A 130 -4.29 9.61 1.10
CA ALA A 130 -3.19 9.07 0.33
C ALA A 130 -2.39 8.02 1.11
N LEU A 131 -2.10 8.29 2.38
CA LEU A 131 -1.45 7.33 3.27
C LEU A 131 -2.33 6.10 3.52
N HIS A 132 -3.64 6.28 3.62
CA HIS A 132 -4.58 5.17 3.73
C HIS A 132 -4.50 4.26 2.50
N LEU A 133 -4.51 4.81 1.28
CA LEU A 133 -4.32 4.04 0.05
C LEU A 133 -3.01 3.25 0.08
N ILE A 134 -1.90 3.93 0.41
CA ILE A 134 -0.55 3.34 0.31
C ILE A 134 -0.34 2.24 1.36
N PHE A 135 -0.84 2.42 2.58
CA PHE A 135 -0.60 1.52 3.70
C PHE A 135 -1.82 0.69 4.10
N GLU A 136 -2.83 0.58 3.24
CA GLU A 136 -4.03 -0.21 3.53
C GLU A 136 -3.68 -1.65 3.90
N ASN A 137 -2.82 -2.27 3.09
CA ASN A 137 -2.39 -3.65 3.27
C ASN A 137 -1.50 -3.84 4.50
N TYR A 138 -0.90 -2.78 5.04
CA TYR A 138 -0.04 -2.85 6.23
C TYR A 138 -0.82 -3.09 7.52
N LYS A 139 -2.13 -2.82 7.52
CA LYS A 139 -2.98 -2.94 8.71
C LYS A 139 -2.98 -4.38 9.25
N PRO A 140 -2.97 -4.54 10.59
CA PRO A 140 -3.21 -5.85 11.20
C PRO A 140 -4.60 -6.36 10.83
N ILE A 141 -4.85 -7.64 11.09
CA ILE A 141 -6.16 -8.24 10.89
C ILE A 141 -7.16 -7.50 11.79
N SER A 142 -8.10 -6.80 11.17
CA SER A 142 -9.16 -6.10 11.91
C SER A 142 -10.27 -7.06 12.31
N SER A 143 -11.10 -6.66 13.28
CA SER A 143 -12.30 -7.44 13.63
C SER A 143 -13.26 -7.61 12.45
N SER A 144 -13.34 -6.63 11.55
CA SER A 144 -14.17 -6.74 10.35
C SER A 144 -13.57 -7.68 9.31
N GLU A 145 -12.25 -7.65 9.10
CA GLU A 145 -11.53 -8.59 8.23
C GLU A 145 -11.68 -10.02 8.75
N PHE A 146 -11.49 -10.21 10.06
CA PHE A 146 -11.70 -11.48 10.72
C PHE A 146 -13.13 -12.00 10.52
N THR A 147 -14.15 -11.19 10.85
CA THR A 147 -15.55 -11.63 10.82
C THR A 147 -16.05 -11.90 9.40
N ASN A 148 -15.68 -11.05 8.44
CA ASN A 148 -16.26 -11.06 7.10
C ASN A 148 -15.43 -11.84 6.08
N LYS A 149 -14.18 -12.18 6.39
CA LYS A 149 -13.31 -12.94 5.48
C LYS A 149 -12.80 -14.21 6.15
N ILE A 150 -12.04 -14.07 7.22
CA ILE A 150 -11.27 -15.19 7.80
C ILE A 150 -12.18 -16.23 8.45
N ALA A 151 -13.09 -15.81 9.33
CA ALA A 151 -13.96 -16.70 10.09
C ALA A 151 -14.98 -17.46 9.22
N LEU A 152 -15.18 -17.02 7.97
CA LEU A 152 -16.07 -17.64 6.98
C LEU A 152 -15.34 -18.62 6.06
N LEU A 153 -14.00 -18.67 6.10
CA LEU A 153 -13.25 -19.64 5.31
C LEU A 153 -13.60 -21.06 5.78
N PRO A 154 -13.70 -22.03 4.86
CA PRO A 154 -13.87 -23.44 5.25
C PRO A 154 -12.55 -24.05 5.76
N SER A 155 -11.40 -23.57 5.28
CA SER A 155 -10.05 -24.01 5.62
C SER A 155 -9.02 -23.01 5.07
N GLY A 156 -7.74 -23.20 5.42
CA GLY A 156 -6.63 -22.40 4.90
C GLY A 156 -6.48 -21.06 5.63
N TYR A 157 -6.71 -21.05 6.94
CA TYR A 157 -6.54 -19.87 7.78
C TYR A 157 -5.05 -19.48 7.87
N VAL A 158 -4.17 -20.48 7.95
CA VAL A 158 -2.71 -20.25 7.98
C VAL A 158 -2.22 -19.71 6.62
N ASP A 159 -2.68 -20.31 5.52
CA ASP A 159 -2.40 -19.81 4.16
C ASP A 159 -2.85 -18.35 3.97
N TYR A 160 -3.99 -17.96 4.55
CA TYR A 160 -4.46 -16.58 4.52
C TYR A 160 -3.45 -15.63 5.17
N LEU A 161 -2.92 -16.01 6.34
CA LEU A 161 -1.91 -15.23 7.07
C LEU A 161 -0.64 -15.09 6.25
N GLU A 162 -0.11 -16.18 5.71
CA GLU A 162 1.10 -16.16 4.88
C GLU A 162 0.91 -15.28 3.65
N LYS A 163 -0.20 -15.46 2.91
CA LYS A 163 -0.50 -14.64 1.73
C LYS A 163 -0.63 -13.16 2.07
N LYS A 164 -1.28 -12.82 3.20
CA LYS A 164 -1.41 -11.42 3.65
C LYS A 164 -0.03 -10.79 3.87
N TYR A 165 0.88 -11.47 4.56
CA TYR A 165 2.22 -10.96 4.84
C TYR A 165 3.16 -10.99 3.62
N ALA A 166 3.03 -11.99 2.75
CA ALA A 166 3.74 -12.03 1.46
C ALA A 166 3.33 -10.85 0.56
N ASN A 167 2.02 -10.59 0.43
CA ASN A 167 1.51 -9.45 -0.32
C ASN A 167 2.00 -8.11 0.26
N MET A 168 2.04 -7.98 1.59
CA MET A 168 2.63 -6.79 2.25
C MET A 168 4.10 -6.61 1.87
N GLN A 169 4.89 -7.69 1.92
CA GLN A 169 6.31 -7.66 1.60
C GLN A 169 6.55 -7.33 0.12
N GLU A 170 5.75 -7.87 -0.80
CA GLU A 170 5.84 -7.56 -2.23
C GLU A 170 5.52 -6.08 -2.50
N THR A 171 4.44 -5.59 -1.89
CA THR A 171 3.95 -4.22 -2.07
C THR A 171 4.91 -3.18 -1.48
N LEU A 172 5.34 -3.41 -0.24
CA LEU A 172 6.17 -2.47 0.52
C LEU A 172 7.67 -2.76 0.38
N ARG A 173 8.04 -3.85 -0.30
CA ARG A 173 9.44 -4.25 -0.54
C ARG A 173 10.28 -4.40 0.73
N PHE A 174 9.67 -4.65 1.89
CA PHE A 174 10.39 -4.88 3.14
C PHE A 174 9.75 -5.98 3.98
N ASP A 175 10.60 -6.68 4.73
CA ASP A 175 10.17 -7.82 5.55
C ASP A 175 9.47 -7.34 6.82
N ILE A 176 8.22 -7.77 6.99
CA ILE A 176 7.41 -7.47 8.17
C ILE A 176 7.19 -8.77 8.92
N PRO A 177 7.65 -8.91 10.17
CA PRO A 177 7.35 -10.08 10.96
C PRO A 177 5.84 -10.16 11.23
N ILE A 178 5.30 -11.38 11.19
CA ILE A 178 3.89 -11.62 11.49
C ILE A 178 3.60 -11.14 12.91
N ARG A 179 2.58 -10.31 13.10
CA ARG A 179 2.24 -9.77 14.42
C ARG A 179 1.54 -10.83 15.26
N ILE A 180 1.85 -10.87 16.57
CA ILE A 180 1.21 -11.79 17.53
C ILE A 180 -0.32 -11.69 17.51
N ASN A 181 -0.88 -10.48 17.36
CA ASN A 181 -2.33 -10.30 17.26
C ASN A 181 -2.93 -11.01 16.04
N ASP A 182 -2.19 -11.07 14.93
CA ASP A 182 -2.65 -11.72 13.72
C ASP A 182 -2.54 -13.26 13.86
N PHE A 183 -1.53 -13.77 14.58
CA PHE A 183 -1.51 -15.17 15.02
C PHE A 183 -2.77 -15.52 15.82
N LYS A 184 -3.11 -14.70 16.83
CA LYS A 184 -4.30 -14.93 17.67
C LYS A 184 -5.61 -14.83 16.90
N ALA A 185 -5.69 -13.97 15.88
CA ALA A 185 -6.85 -13.94 15.00
C ALA A 185 -7.00 -15.26 14.22
N ILE A 186 -5.90 -15.83 13.72
CA ILE A 186 -5.93 -17.10 12.99
C ILE A 186 -6.23 -18.30 13.90
N GLU A 187 -5.60 -18.36 15.07
CA GLU A 187 -5.93 -19.35 16.11
C GLU A 187 -7.44 -19.33 16.43
N ALA A 188 -8.01 -18.14 16.66
CA ALA A 188 -9.44 -18.00 16.95
C ALA A 188 -10.34 -18.52 15.80
N ALA A 189 -9.93 -18.31 14.54
CA ALA A 189 -10.66 -18.85 13.39
C ALA A 189 -10.58 -20.38 13.32
N ILE A 190 -9.39 -20.94 13.56
CA ILE A 190 -9.15 -22.38 13.58
C ILE A 190 -9.99 -23.05 14.67
N LEU A 191 -9.97 -22.52 15.89
CA LEU A 191 -10.73 -23.05 17.02
C LEU A 191 -12.23 -22.97 16.79
N LYS A 192 -12.73 -21.84 16.28
CA LYS A 192 -14.15 -21.64 15.98
C LYS A 192 -14.68 -22.66 14.97
N ASN A 193 -13.88 -22.98 13.97
CA ASN A 193 -14.25 -23.90 12.89
C ASN A 193 -13.75 -25.34 13.11
N LYS A 194 -13.14 -25.62 14.26
CA LYS A 194 -12.60 -26.94 14.65
C LYS A 194 -11.58 -27.51 13.64
N ALA A 195 -10.85 -26.64 12.96
CA ALA A 195 -9.83 -27.01 11.97
C ALA A 195 -8.48 -27.30 12.65
N TYR A 196 -8.48 -28.09 13.73
CA TYR A 196 -7.34 -28.20 14.67
C TYR A 196 -6.01 -28.59 14.01
N ASN A 197 -6.05 -29.34 12.92
CA ASN A 197 -4.84 -29.70 12.15
C ASN A 197 -4.07 -28.48 11.61
N GLU A 198 -4.73 -27.33 11.42
CA GLU A 198 -4.06 -26.10 11.00
C GLU A 198 -3.26 -25.43 12.14
N LEU A 199 -3.46 -25.83 13.40
CA LEU A 199 -2.62 -25.34 14.52
C LEU A 199 -1.17 -25.82 14.40
N ASP A 200 -0.92 -27.00 13.81
CA ASP A 200 0.44 -27.47 13.50
C ASP A 200 1.15 -26.51 12.54
N GLN A 201 0.47 -26.13 11.44
CA GLN A 201 1.01 -25.17 10.47
C GLN A 201 1.21 -23.78 11.10
N LEU A 202 0.29 -23.34 11.96
CA LEU A 202 0.43 -22.09 12.70
C LEU A 202 1.64 -22.12 13.64
N SER A 203 1.93 -23.26 14.27
CA SER A 203 3.09 -23.46 15.12
C SER A 203 4.42 -23.35 14.37
N ILE A 204 4.48 -23.91 13.15
CA ILE A 204 5.66 -23.82 12.29
C ILE A 204 5.95 -22.36 11.92
N LEU A 205 4.91 -21.57 11.64
CA LEU A 205 5.06 -20.13 11.43
C LEU A 205 5.50 -19.40 12.70
N ALA A 206 4.93 -19.76 13.85
CA ALA A 206 5.29 -19.17 15.13
C ALA A 206 6.78 -19.41 15.45
N ASP A 207 7.30 -20.62 15.22
CA ASP A 207 8.71 -20.94 15.42
C ASP A 207 9.61 -20.15 14.47
N LYS A 208 9.21 -20.02 13.19
CA LYS A 208 9.95 -19.23 12.19
C LYS A 208 10.09 -17.75 12.58
N TYR A 209 9.01 -17.11 13.04
CA TYR A 209 9.00 -15.67 13.32
C TYR A 209 9.32 -15.32 14.78
N TYR A 210 9.07 -16.25 15.70
CA TYR A 210 9.24 -16.07 17.15
C TYR A 210 9.89 -17.29 17.84
N PRO A 211 11.09 -17.74 17.40
CA PRO A 211 11.75 -18.97 17.89
C PRO A 211 12.20 -18.93 19.35
N LYS A 212 12.13 -17.75 19.98
CA LYS A 212 12.49 -17.54 21.40
C LYS A 212 11.27 -17.40 22.31
N SER A 213 10.08 -17.48 21.75
CA SER A 213 8.82 -17.43 22.49
C SER A 213 8.27 -18.84 22.65
N MET A 214 7.33 -19.03 23.58
CA MET A 214 6.59 -20.30 23.71
C MET A 214 5.43 -20.42 22.73
N LEU A 215 5.34 -19.54 21.72
CA LEU A 215 4.16 -19.47 20.85
C LEU A 215 4.00 -20.75 20.04
N ALA A 216 5.09 -21.31 19.50
CA ALA A 216 5.03 -22.54 18.72
C ALA A 216 4.59 -23.74 19.57
N GLU A 217 5.21 -23.93 20.73
CA GLU A 217 4.86 -25.02 21.65
C GLU A 217 3.43 -24.86 22.19
N TYR A 218 2.98 -23.62 22.39
CA TYR A 218 1.60 -23.34 22.77
C TYR A 218 0.59 -23.78 21.71
N GLU A 219 0.79 -23.41 20.44
CA GLU A 219 -0.12 -23.82 19.35
C GLU A 219 -0.15 -25.35 19.19
N LEU A 220 1.01 -26.02 19.27
CA LEU A 220 1.11 -27.49 19.23
C LEU A 220 0.41 -28.14 20.41
N GLY A 221 0.64 -27.64 21.63
CA GLY A 221 -0.02 -28.14 22.83
C GLY A 221 -1.54 -28.04 22.73
N LEU A 222 -2.04 -26.89 22.24
CA LEU A 222 -3.46 -26.66 22.00
C LEU A 222 -4.04 -27.62 20.96
N MET A 223 -3.29 -27.92 19.89
CA MET A 223 -3.69 -28.91 18.89
C MET A 223 -3.94 -30.28 19.53
N TYR A 224 -2.97 -30.78 20.30
CA TYR A 224 -3.07 -32.09 20.94
C TYR A 224 -4.15 -32.16 22.02
N GLU A 225 -4.50 -31.04 22.65
CA GLU A 225 -5.60 -30.98 23.62
C GLU A 225 -6.99 -31.07 22.96
N LYS A 226 -7.13 -30.61 21.71
CA LYS A 226 -8.42 -30.53 21.00
C LYS A 226 -8.67 -31.66 20.00
N GLN A 227 -7.63 -32.40 19.60
CA GLN A 227 -7.73 -33.65 18.84
C GLN A 227 -8.28 -34.78 19.71
#